data_AF-A0A8E3B2Z1-F1
#
_entry.id   AF-A0A8E3B2Z1-F1
#
_cell.length_a   1.000
_cell.length_b   1.000
_cell.length_c   1.000
_cell.angle_alpha   90.00
_cell.angle_beta   90.00
_cell.angle_gamma   90.00
#
_symmetry.space_group_name_H-M   'P 1'
#
loop_
_entity.id
_entity.type
_entity.pdbx_description
1 polymer ?
#
loop_
_entity_poly.entity_id
_entity_poly.type
_entity_poly.pdbx_seq_one_letter_code
_entity_poly.pdbx_strand_id
1 'polypeptide(L)' 'MAELPLTVDVAAVNVAQRIAVMDDGATVHLETLLDADGEETDDADEARSAVGQLPDGSWLAVDLTQFETQASN' A
#
# COMPACT_ATOMS: atom_id res chain seq x y z
N MET A 1 -27.03 9.46 -10.10
CA MET A 1 -26.44 8.60 -9.05
C MET A 1 -25.06 8.24 -9.56
N ALA A 2 -24.03 9.01 -9.19
CA ALA A 2 -22.67 8.72 -9.63
C ALA A 2 -22.18 7.49 -8.85
N GLU A 3 -21.61 6.58 -9.61
CA GLU A 3 -21.05 5.29 -9.23
C GLU A 3 -19.94 5.56 -8.21
N LEU A 4 -20.03 4.99 -7.01
CA LEU A 4 -18.93 5.06 -6.04
C LEU A 4 -17.69 4.47 -6.72
N PRO A 5 -16.53 5.13 -6.69
CA PRO A 5 -15.37 4.64 -7.41
C PRO A 5 -15.02 3.23 -6.94
N LEU A 6 -14.72 2.41 -7.94
CA LEU A 6 -14.10 1.09 -7.89
C LEU A 6 -13.27 0.95 -6.61
N THR A 7 -13.62 -0.01 -5.77
CA THR A 7 -12.74 -0.46 -4.69
C THR A 7 -11.41 -0.82 -5.35
N VAL A 8 -10.42 0.05 -5.17
CA VAL A 8 -9.06 -0.20 -5.58
C VAL A 8 -8.56 -1.32 -4.66
N ASP A 9 -8.61 -2.54 -5.16
CA ASP A 9 -8.14 -3.71 -4.45
C ASP A 9 -6.65 -3.86 -4.72
N VAL A 10 -5.88 -3.86 -3.64
CA VAL A 10 -4.43 -4.08 -3.70
C VAL A 10 -4.20 -5.57 -3.65
N ALA A 11 -3.70 -6.13 -4.75
CA ALA A 11 -3.44 -7.57 -4.88
C ALA A 11 -2.19 -8.00 -4.11
N ALA A 12 -1.15 -7.16 -4.10
CA ALA A 12 0.09 -7.44 -3.38
C ALA A 12 0.83 -6.16 -3.01
N VAL A 13 1.71 -6.24 -2.01
CA VAL A 13 2.55 -5.13 -1.59
C VAL A 13 3.99 -5.58 -1.39
N ASN A 14 4.93 -4.84 -1.96
CA ASN A 14 6.36 -4.96 -1.72
C ASN A 14 6.81 -3.77 -0.89
N VAL A 15 6.86 -3.96 0.42
CA VAL A 15 7.23 -2.92 1.38
C VAL A 15 8.70 -2.49 1.20
N ALA A 16 9.60 -3.44 0.94
CA ALA A 16 11.03 -3.17 0.76
C ALA A 16 11.33 -2.27 -0.45
N GLN A 17 10.56 -2.41 -1.53
CA GLN A 17 10.66 -1.55 -2.72
C GLN A 17 9.67 -0.39 -2.71
N ARG A 18 8.79 -0.31 -1.71
CA ARG A 18 7.69 0.66 -1.61
C ARG A 18 6.79 0.65 -2.84
N ILE A 19 6.33 -0.54 -3.23
CA ILE A 19 5.46 -0.73 -4.38
C ILE A 19 4.22 -1.50 -3.96
N ALA A 20 3.04 -0.93 -4.21
CA ALA A 20 1.77 -1.67 -4.18
C ALA A 20 1.40 -2.11 -5.60
N VAL A 21 0.95 -3.35 -5.73
CA VAL A 21 0.43 -3.94 -6.97
C VAL A 21 -1.08 -4.06 -6.83
N MET A 22 -1.79 -3.48 -7.78
CA MET A 22 -3.23 -3.41 -7.84
C MET A 22 -3.78 -4.64 -8.57
N ASP A 23 -5.05 -4.98 -8.39
CA ASP A 23 -5.67 -6.16 -9.03
C ASP A 23 -5.70 -6.07 -10.57
N ASP A 24 -5.71 -4.86 -11.13
CA ASP A 24 -5.59 -4.61 -12.57
C ASP A 24 -4.15 -4.74 -13.11
N GLY A 25 -3.19 -5.06 -12.23
CA GLY A 25 -1.76 -5.18 -12.53
C GLY A 25 -1.02 -3.84 -12.55
N ALA A 26 -1.68 -2.72 -12.27
CA ALA A 26 -1.01 -1.44 -12.10
C ALA A 26 -0.16 -1.44 -10.84
N THR A 27 0.94 -0.68 -10.86
CA THR A 27 1.83 -0.51 -9.71
C THR A 27 1.80 0.92 -9.22
N VAL A 28 1.67 1.11 -7.91
CA VAL A 28 1.64 2.41 -7.24
C VAL A 28 2.86 2.49 -6.33
N HIS A 29 3.57 3.61 -6.39
CA HIS A 29 4.67 3.86 -5.47
C HIS A 29 4.12 4.33 -4.13
N LEU A 30 4.60 3.71 -3.05
CA LEU A 30 4.24 4.07 -1.69
C LEU A 30 5.23 5.13 -1.21
N GLU A 31 4.72 6.33 -0.96
CA GLU A 31 5.55 7.47 -0.57
C GLU A 31 5.92 7.40 0.92
N THR A 32 4.96 7.00 1.75
CA THR A 32 5.11 6.93 3.20
C THR A 32 4.69 5.57 3.72
N LEU A 33 5.49 5.02 4.62
CA LEU A 33 5.16 3.84 5.41
C LEU A 33 4.91 4.30 6.85
N LEU A 34 3.88 3.77 7.47
CA LEU A 34 3.46 4.11 8.83
C LEU A 34 3.53 2.86 9.71
N ASP A 35 4.08 3.00 10.90
CA ASP A 35 4.12 1.92 11.90
C ASP A 35 2.77 1.77 12.64
N ALA A 36 2.76 1.01 13.74
CA ALA A 36 1.57 0.76 14.54
C ALA A 36 1.08 1.99 15.33
N ASP A 37 1.97 2.94 15.60
CA ASP A 37 1.69 4.20 16.30
C ASP A 37 1.26 5.30 15.31
N GLY A 38 1.38 5.03 14.00
CA GLY A 38 1.04 5.96 12.92
C GLY A 38 2.17 6.95 12.64
N GLU A 39 3.40 6.61 13.04
CA GLU A 39 4.60 7.39 12.77
C GLU A 39 5.25 6.91 11.46
N GLU A 40 5.87 7.84 10.73
CA GLU A 40 6.59 7.49 9.50
C GLU A 40 7.81 6.65 9.85
N THR A 41 7.95 5.51 9.17
CA THR A 41 9.04 4.56 9.38
C THR A 41 9.70 4.17 8.07
N ASP A 42 11.00 3.89 8.12
CA ASP A 42 11.75 3.30 7.02
C ASP A 42 11.90 1.78 7.17
N ASP A 43 11.52 1.24 8.34
CA ASP A 43 11.63 -0.19 8.67
C ASP A 43 10.42 -0.96 8.12
N ALA A 44 10.67 -1.76 7.09
CA ALA A 44 9.64 -2.55 6.40
C ALA A 44 8.95 -3.58 7.32
N ASP A 45 9.65 -4.08 8.34
CA ASP A 45 9.11 -5.02 9.32
C ASP A 45 8.20 -4.34 10.37
N GLU A 46 8.39 -3.04 10.62
CA GLU A 46 7.58 -2.27 11.57
C GLU A 46 6.38 -1.60 10.90
N ALA A 47 6.46 -1.37 9.58
CA ALA A 47 5.40 -0.78 8.77
C ALA A 47 4.09 -1.60 8.87
N ARG A 48 3.01 -0.94 9.30
CA ARG A 48 1.65 -1.49 9.39
C ARG A 48 0.70 -0.92 8.36
N SER A 49 0.95 0.29 7.90
CA SER A 49 0.17 0.92 6.84
C SER A 49 1.13 1.57 5.84
N ALA A 50 0.67 1.72 4.60
CA ALA A 50 1.40 2.45 3.59
C ALA A 50 0.46 3.38 2.84
N VAL A 51 0.97 4.53 2.43
CA VAL A 51 0.23 5.48 1.60
C VAL A 51 1.01 5.83 0.35
N GLY A 52 0.29 5.95 -0.75
CA GLY A 52 0.85 6.36 -2.04
C GLY A 52 -0.16 7.12 -2.87
N GLN A 53 0.32 8.02 -3.71
CA GLN A 53 -0.54 8.76 -4.62
C GLN A 53 -0.80 7.97 -5.92
N LEU A 54 -2.07 7.89 -6.30
CA LEU A 54 -2.53 7.32 -7.56
C LEU A 54 -2.28 8.31 -8.72
N PRO A 55 -2.24 7.84 -9.99
CA PRO A 55 -2.01 8.70 -11.16
C PRO A 55 -3.04 9.81 -11.36
N ASP A 56 -4.24 9.66 -10.78
CA ASP A 56 -5.31 10.65 -10.81
C ASP A 56 -5.17 11.73 -9.71
N GLY A 57 -4.15 11.62 -8.86
CA GLY A 57 -3.87 12.49 -7.72
C GLY A 57 -4.58 12.09 -6.42
N SER A 58 -5.39 11.01 -6.44
CA SER A 58 -6.03 10.47 -5.25
C SER A 58 -5.02 9.76 -4.34
N TRP A 59 -5.31 9.70 -3.04
CA TRP A 59 -4.47 8.97 -2.08
C TRP A 59 -4.97 7.54 -1.89
N LEU A 60 -4.07 6.58 -2.03
CA LEU A 60 -4.27 5.18 -1.68
C LEU A 60 -3.69 4.93 -0.28
N ALA A 61 -4.49 4.33 0.60
CA ALA A 61 -4.03 3.82 1.88
C ALA A 61 -4.16 2.30 1.89
N VAL A 62 -3.05 1.62 2.19
CA VAL A 62 -2.96 0.16 2.20
C VAL A 62 -2.70 -0.27 3.63
N ASP A 63 -3.58 -1.11 4.17
CA ASP A 63 -3.38 -1.77 5.45
C ASP A 63 -2.50 -3.01 5.24
N LEU A 64 -1.21 -2.91 5.59
CA LEU A 64 -0.25 -3.99 5.40
C LEU A 64 -0.58 -5.19 6.29
N THR A 65 -1.35 -4.99 7.37
CA THR A 65 -1.71 -6.08 8.28
C THR A 65 -2.69 -7.09 7.67
N GLN A 66 -3.33 -6.74 6.56
CA GLN A 66 -4.20 -7.64 5.80
C GLN A 66 -3.43 -8.60 4.88
N PHE A 67 -2.13 -8.34 4.67
CA PHE A 67 -1.28 -9.14 3.79
C PHE A 67 -0.40 -10.08 4.60
N GLU A 68 -0.20 -11.29 4.08
CA GLU A 68 0.73 -12.24 4.68
C GLU A 68 2.17 -11.88 4.31
N THR A 69 3.03 -11.70 5.31
CA THR A 69 4.47 -11.50 5.08
C THR A 69 5.09 -12.80 4.55
N GLN A 70 5.49 -12.80 3.28
CA GLN A 70 6.32 -13.87 2.71
C GLN A 70 7.79 -13.43 2.63
N ALA A 71 8.60 -13.92 3.56
CA ALA A 71 10.05 -13.86 3.42
C ALA A 71 10.48 -14.84 2.31
N SER A 72 11.04 -14.33 1.21
CA SER A 72 11.72 -15.18 0.22
C SER A 72 13.02 -15.68 0.85
N ASN A 73 13.07 -16.96 1.21
CA ASN A 73 14.23 -17.66 1.80
C ASN A 73 15.16 -18.24 0.73
#